data_AF-A0A4Q3J5I0-F1
#
_entry.id   AF-A0A4Q3J5I0-F1
#
_cell.length_a   1.000
_cell.length_b   1.000
_cell.length_c   1.000
_cell.angle_alpha   90.00
_cell.angle_beta   90.00
_cell.angle_gamma   90.00
#
_symmetry.space_group_name_H-M   'P 1'
#
loop_
_entity.id
_entity.type
_entity.pdbx_description
1 polymer ?
#
loop_
_entity_poly.entity_id
_entity_poly.type
_entity_poly.pdbx_seq_one_letter_code
_entity_poly.pdbx_strand_id
1 'polypeptide(L)'
;MSTDVTRLIEFYKSPLGKISRALVREEVIRLSGNVRGLRVLGLGFATPYMRFALDKAERVLAFMPARQGASAWPREGPSHTVLCDPLEMPLTDAAVDLIIAVHALEHIADAEELMRELWRVAAPN
;
A
#
# COMPACT_ATOMS: atom_id res chain seq x y z
N MET A 1 -15.69 -14.64 -4.08
CA MET A 1 -15.85 -13.84 -2.85
C MET A 1 -14.69 -12.86 -2.81
N SER A 2 -14.93 -11.55 -3.01
CA SER A 2 -13.85 -10.57 -2.89
C SER A 2 -13.33 -10.58 -1.46
N THR A 3 -12.02 -10.43 -1.30
CA THR A 3 -11.41 -10.29 0.02
C THR A 3 -11.80 -8.93 0.59
N ASP A 4 -12.67 -8.93 1.60
CA ASP A 4 -13.02 -7.76 2.40
C ASP A 4 -11.86 -7.41 3.35
N VAL A 5 -11.61 -6.12 3.58
CA VAL A 5 -10.61 -5.58 4.51
C VAL A 5 -10.66 -6.25 5.88
N THR A 6 -11.85 -6.68 6.33
CA THR A 6 -12.05 -7.40 7.59
C THR A 6 -11.28 -8.73 7.62
N ARG A 7 -11.32 -9.50 6.52
CA ARG A 7 -10.61 -10.78 6.41
C ARG A 7 -9.09 -10.57 6.40
N LEU A 8 -8.61 -9.51 5.77
CA LEU A 8 -7.19 -9.15 5.78
C LEU A 8 -6.75 -8.78 7.20
N ILE A 9 -7.53 -7.96 7.90
CA ILE A 9 -7.28 -7.62 9.30
C ILE A 9 -7.23 -8.87 10.18
N GLU A 10 -8.17 -9.80 10.03
CA GLU A 10 -8.20 -11.07 10.76
C GLU A 10 -6.98 -11.94 10.45
N PHE A 11 -6.62 -12.06 9.16
CA PHE A 11 -5.41 -12.77 8.75
C PHE A 11 -4.16 -12.21 9.44
N TYR A 12 -3.93 -10.89 9.35
CA TYR A 12 -2.76 -10.24 9.95
C TYR A 12 -2.78 -10.24 11.50
N LYS A 13 -3.92 -10.55 12.14
CA LYS A 13 -4.01 -10.80 13.59
C LYS A 13 -3.71 -12.25 13.98
N SER A 14 -3.85 -13.21 13.07
CA SER A 14 -3.59 -14.63 13.32
C SER A 14 -2.10 -14.91 13.57
N PRO A 15 -1.73 -16.05 14.20
CA PRO A 15 -0.34 -16.46 14.36
C PRO A 15 0.42 -16.53 13.03
N LEU A 16 -0.21 -17.09 11.99
CA LEU A 16 0.38 -17.19 10.65
C LEU A 16 0.62 -15.79 10.07
N GLY A 17 -0.38 -14.91 10.10
CA GLY A 17 -0.23 -13.56 9.56
C GLY A 17 0.81 -12.72 10.30
N LYS A 18 1.03 -12.94 11.61
CA LYS A 18 2.13 -12.30 12.35
C LYS A 18 3.50 -12.75 11.84
N ILE A 19 3.68 -14.04 11.59
CA ILE A 19 4.93 -14.61 11.05
C ILE A 19 5.15 -14.12 9.61
N SER A 20 4.13 -14.24 8.74
CA SER A 20 4.17 -13.73 7.37
C SER A 20 4.52 -12.25 7.33
N ARG A 21 3.91 -11.44 8.20
CA ARG A 21 4.21 -10.02 8.31
C ARG A 21 5.68 -9.78 8.66
N ALA A 22 6.22 -10.51 9.63
CA ALA A 22 7.60 -10.34 10.06
C ALA A 22 8.59 -10.63 8.92
N LEU A 23 8.42 -11.77 8.25
CA LEU A 23 9.29 -12.22 7.17
C LEU A 23 9.20 -11.32 5.93
N VAL A 24 7.99 -11.02 5.46
CA VAL A 24 7.80 -10.21 4.26
C VAL A 24 8.21 -8.75 4.51
N ARG A 25 8.03 -8.23 5.74
CA ARG A 25 8.46 -6.86 6.06
C ARG A 25 9.96 -6.66 5.90
N GLU A 26 10.76 -7.66 6.25
CA GLU A 26 12.22 -7.58 6.10
C GLU A 26 12.60 -7.41 4.63
N GLU A 27 12.00 -8.23 3.76
CA GLU A 27 12.21 -8.18 2.32
C GLU A 27 11.72 -6.86 1.70
N VAL A 28 10.54 -6.37 2.12
CA VAL A 28 10.01 -5.07 1.68
C VAL A 28 10.98 -3.95 2.05
N ILE A 29 11.50 -3.93 3.28
CA ILE A 29 12.47 -2.91 3.71
C ILE A 29 13.75 -3.00 2.87
N ARG A 30 14.27 -4.22 2.63
CA ARG A 30 15.48 -4.42 1.83
C ARG A 30 15.30 -3.91 0.41
N LEU A 31 14.19 -4.25 -0.25
CA LEU A 31 13.90 -3.84 -1.62
C LEU A 31 13.58 -2.35 -1.74
N SER A 32 13.03 -1.73 -0.70
CA SER A 32 12.69 -0.30 -0.69
C SER A 32 13.92 0.62 -0.61
N GLY A 33 15.08 0.10 -0.20
CA GLY A 33 16.29 0.90 -0.05
C GLY A 33 16.13 2.08 0.93
N ASN A 34 16.81 3.20 0.65
CA ASN A 34 16.71 4.40 1.46
C ASN A 34 15.50 5.24 1.04
N VAL A 35 14.46 5.26 1.87
CA VAL A 35 13.23 6.02 1.61
C VAL A 35 13.28 7.48 2.08
N ARG A 36 14.44 7.98 2.56
CA ARG A 36 14.54 9.34 3.08
C ARG A 36 14.22 10.36 1.99
N GLY A 37 13.23 11.22 2.23
CA GLY A 37 12.80 12.25 1.28
C GLY A 37 11.96 11.72 0.10
N LEU A 38 11.62 10.43 0.06
CA LEU A 38 10.74 9.87 -0.96
C LEU A 38 9.26 10.05 -0.60
N ARG A 39 8.39 10.10 -1.61
CA ARG A 39 6.93 9.99 -1.51
C ARG A 39 6.54 8.53 -1.73
N VAL A 40 6.13 7.85 -0.66
CA VAL A 40 5.86 6.41 -0.66
C VAL A 40 4.36 6.14 -0.68
N LEU A 41 3.91 5.38 -1.68
CA LEU A 41 2.53 4.91 -1.81
C LEU A 41 2.43 3.43 -1.44
N GLY A 42 1.52 3.11 -0.53
CA GLY A 42 1.03 1.76 -0.35
C GLY A 42 -0.27 1.56 -1.09
N LEU A 43 -0.38 0.53 -1.92
CA LEU A 43 -1.61 0.16 -2.60
C LEU A 43 -2.17 -1.16 -2.06
N GLY A 44 -3.49 -1.25 -1.91
CA GLY A 44 -4.18 -2.43 -1.42
C GLY A 44 -4.13 -2.46 0.11
N PHE A 45 -3.66 -3.55 0.70
CA PHE A 45 -3.49 -3.70 2.15
C PHE A 45 -2.01 -3.71 2.55
N ALA A 46 -1.28 -2.67 2.12
CA ALA A 46 0.18 -2.53 2.34
C ALA A 46 0.58 -2.07 3.74
N THR A 47 -0.33 -1.49 4.53
CA THR A 47 -0.06 -0.90 5.85
C THR A 47 0.64 -1.82 6.87
N PRO A 48 0.52 -3.17 6.85
CA PRO A 48 1.31 -4.04 7.72
C PRO A 48 2.83 -3.88 7.53
N TYR A 49 3.27 -3.46 6.34
CA TYR A 49 4.67 -3.40 5.93
C TYR A 49 5.27 -2.00 5.93
N MET A 50 4.46 -0.94 5.91
CA MET A 50 4.92 0.42 5.59
C MET A 50 5.46 1.26 6.76
N ARG A 51 5.36 0.77 8.00
CA ARG A 51 5.69 1.58 9.20
C ARG A 51 7.12 2.15 9.20
N PHE A 52 8.06 1.51 8.49
CA PHE A 52 9.45 2.00 8.39
C PHE A 52 9.59 3.33 7.63
N ALA A 53 8.60 3.69 6.81
CA ALA A 53 8.64 4.90 5.98
C ALA A 53 8.12 6.15 6.73
N LEU A 54 7.26 5.98 7.74
CA LEU A 54 6.55 7.10 8.41
C LEU A 54 7.48 8.20 8.96
N ASP A 55 8.67 7.83 9.44
CA ASP A 55 9.62 8.77 10.06
C ASP A 55 10.66 9.34 9.07
N LYS A 56 10.81 8.73 7.89
CA LYS A 56 11.93 9.01 6.98
C LYS A 56 11.48 9.60 5.65
N ALA A 57 10.36 9.12 5.13
CA ALA A 57 9.79 9.56 3.86
C ALA A 57 9.30 11.00 3.96
N GLU A 58 9.33 11.74 2.84
CA GLU A 58 8.70 13.06 2.75
C GLU A 58 7.18 12.94 2.91
N ARG A 59 6.60 11.88 2.30
CA ARG A 59 5.17 11.59 2.37
C ARG A 59 4.91 10.10 2.36
N VAL A 60 3.91 9.67 3.11
CA VAL A 60 3.41 8.28 3.09
C VAL A 60 1.92 8.32 2.81
N LEU A 61 1.46 7.54 1.83
CA LEU A 61 0.05 7.41 1.45
C LEU A 61 -0.34 5.93 1.50
N ALA A 62 -1.53 5.61 2.00
CA ALA A 62 -2.06 4.25 2.00
C ALA A 62 -3.39 4.18 1.24
N PHE A 63 -3.34 3.87 -0.04
CA PHE A 63 -4.51 3.78 -0.91
C PHE A 63 -5.12 2.39 -0.82
N MET A 64 -6.37 2.33 -0.39
CA MET A 64 -7.13 1.09 -0.23
C MET A 64 -8.28 1.07 -1.26
N PRO A 65 -8.40 0.00 -2.07
CA PRO A 65 -9.47 -0.11 -3.05
C PRO A 65 -10.87 0.00 -2.42
N ALA A 66 -11.74 0.83 -2.99
CA ALA A 66 -13.09 1.08 -2.47
C ALA A 66 -13.89 -0.21 -2.24
N ARG A 67 -13.77 -1.18 -3.16
CA ARG A 67 -14.45 -2.49 -3.09
C ARG A 67 -13.90 -3.42 -2.00
N GLN A 68 -12.64 -3.23 -1.59
CA GLN A 68 -12.02 -3.98 -0.49
C GLN A 68 -12.45 -3.39 0.86
N GLY A 69 -12.68 -2.08 0.93
CA GLY A 69 -12.85 -1.32 2.17
C GLY A 69 -11.52 -0.80 2.71
N ALA A 70 -11.59 0.03 3.76
CA ALA A 70 -10.43 0.70 4.33
C ALA A 70 -10.37 0.62 5.87
N SER A 71 -9.15 0.77 6.39
CA SER A 71 -8.88 0.99 7.82
C SER A 71 -8.02 2.24 7.98
N ALA A 72 -8.36 3.08 8.95
CA ALA A 72 -7.50 4.19 9.35
C ALA A 72 -6.12 3.66 9.79
N TRP A 73 -5.06 4.30 9.31
CA TRP A 73 -3.68 3.96 9.64
C TRP A 73 -2.78 5.18 9.48
N PRO A 74 -1.77 5.39 10.33
CA PRO A 74 -1.40 4.60 11.50
C PRO A 74 -2.37 4.82 12.68
N ARG A 75 -2.24 3.99 13.74
CA ARG A 75 -3.15 4.04 14.91
C ARG A 75 -2.83 5.18 15.87
N GLU A 76 -1.58 5.60 15.87
CA GLU A 76 -1.00 6.58 16.81
C GLU A 76 -1.05 8.02 16.31
N GLY A 77 -1.65 8.29 15.14
CA GLY A 77 -1.64 9.61 14.53
C GLY A 77 -2.75 9.82 13.51
N PRO A 78 -2.71 10.95 12.77
CA PRO A 78 -3.64 11.22 11.69
C PRO A 78 -3.64 10.10 10.64
N SER A 79 -4.77 9.85 10.00
CA SER A 79 -4.86 8.82 8.97
C SER A 79 -4.12 9.22 7.70
N HIS A 80 -3.31 8.30 7.17
CA HIS A 80 -2.71 8.35 5.83
C HIS A 80 -3.53 7.53 4.82
N THR A 81 -4.61 6.87 5.28
CA THR A 81 -5.45 6.02 4.44
C THR A 81 -6.37 6.85 3.56
N VAL A 82 -6.41 6.51 2.27
CA VAL A 82 -7.36 7.03 1.27
C VAL A 82 -8.13 5.85 0.68
N LEU A 83 -9.46 5.96 0.66
CA LEU A 83 -10.32 5.02 -0.06
C LEU A 83 -10.48 5.54 -1.50
N CYS A 84 -10.05 4.78 -2.50
CA CYS A 84 -10.12 5.19 -3.89
C CYS A 84 -10.37 4.02 -4.85
N ASP A 85 -10.64 4.33 -6.11
CA ASP A 85 -10.50 3.35 -7.18
C ASP A 85 -9.00 3.17 -7.48
N PRO A 86 -8.45 1.95 -7.46
CA PRO A 86 -7.06 1.71 -7.84
C PRO A 86 -6.76 1.93 -9.33
N LEU A 87 -7.78 1.98 -10.20
CA LEU A 87 -7.62 2.27 -11.64
C LEU A 87 -7.71 3.77 -11.95
N GLU A 88 -8.20 4.57 -11.02
CA GLU A 88 -8.33 6.04 -11.15
C GLU A 88 -7.84 6.71 -9.84
N MET A 89 -6.55 6.58 -9.56
CA MET A 89 -5.95 7.12 -8.34
C MET A 89 -6.02 8.65 -8.34
N PRO A 90 -6.42 9.28 -7.21
CA PRO A 90 -6.52 10.74 -7.10
C PRO A 90 -5.14 11.40 -6.92
N LEU A 91 -4.22 11.10 -7.83
CA LEU A 91 -2.86 11.60 -7.89
C LEU A 91 -2.57 12.10 -9.30
N THR A 92 -1.75 13.16 -9.39
CA THR A 92 -1.18 13.59 -10.66
C THR A 92 -0.15 12.59 -11.16
N ASP A 93 0.28 12.74 -12.40
CA ASP A 93 1.37 11.94 -12.97
C ASP A 93 2.67 12.17 -12.18
N ALA A 94 3.51 11.13 -12.09
CA ALA A 94 4.80 11.16 -11.38
C ALA A 94 4.73 11.69 -9.92
N ALA A 95 3.60 11.47 -9.26
CA ALA A 95 3.34 11.95 -7.90
C ALA A 95 4.03 11.15 -6.78
N VAL A 96 4.55 9.96 -7.05
CA VAL A 96 5.14 9.09 -6.02
C VAL A 96 6.44 8.43 -6.51
N ASP A 97 7.39 8.23 -5.59
CA ASP A 97 8.74 7.75 -5.91
C ASP A 97 8.91 6.26 -5.62
N LEU A 98 8.08 5.69 -4.73
CA LEU A 98 8.08 4.26 -4.41
C LEU A 98 6.65 3.77 -4.20
N ILE A 99 6.29 2.67 -4.86
CA ILE A 99 5.00 2.01 -4.68
C ILE A 99 5.20 0.62 -4.05
N ILE A 100 4.48 0.35 -2.96
CA ILE A 100 4.40 -0.94 -2.29
C ILE A 100 2.98 -1.47 -2.45
N ALA A 101 2.78 -2.35 -3.44
CA ALA A 101 1.47 -2.95 -3.72
C ALA A 101 1.35 -4.31 -3.03
N VAL A 102 0.32 -4.48 -2.20
CA VAL A 102 0.08 -5.70 -1.41
C VAL A 102 -1.40 -5.98 -1.41
N HIS A 103 -1.82 -7.19 -1.74
CA HIS A 103 -3.24 -7.51 -1.92
C HIS A 103 -3.95 -6.61 -2.94
N ALA A 104 -3.23 -6.18 -3.97
CA ALA A 104 -3.72 -5.22 -4.97
C ALA A 104 -4.16 -5.88 -6.29
N LEU A 105 -3.59 -7.04 -6.65
CA LEU A 105 -3.78 -7.66 -7.96
C LEU A 105 -4.81 -8.79 -7.94
N GLU A 106 -5.08 -9.39 -6.79
CA GLU A 106 -5.82 -10.64 -6.65
C GLU A 106 -7.28 -10.53 -7.11
N HIS A 107 -7.85 -9.32 -7.07
CA HIS A 107 -9.26 -9.08 -7.34
C HIS A 107 -9.49 -7.84 -8.21
N ILE A 108 -8.46 -7.35 -8.88
CA ILE A 108 -8.61 -6.22 -9.79
C ILE A 108 -9.34 -6.68 -11.05
N ALA A 109 -10.19 -5.81 -11.61
CA ALA A 109 -10.94 -6.12 -12.82
C ALA A 109 -10.03 -6.18 -14.05
N ASP A 110 -9.05 -5.28 -14.11
CA ASP A 110 -8.07 -5.19 -15.19
C ASP A 110 -6.68 -4.94 -14.59
N ALA A 111 -5.81 -5.94 -14.66
CA ALA A 111 -4.45 -5.85 -14.15
C ALA A 111 -3.55 -5.00 -15.07
N GLU A 112 -3.84 -4.94 -16.36
CA GLU A 112 -3.07 -4.14 -17.31
C GLU A 112 -3.34 -2.65 -17.10
N GLU A 113 -4.62 -2.29 -16.93
CA GLU A 113 -5.02 -0.93 -16.56
C GLU A 113 -4.44 -0.51 -15.21
N LEU A 114 -4.43 -1.41 -14.22
CA LEU A 114 -3.76 -1.12 -12.94
C LEU A 114 -2.25 -0.88 -13.13
N MET A 115 -1.57 -1.67 -13.95
CA MET A 115 -0.15 -1.46 -14.21
C MET A 115 0.10 -0.13 -14.95
N ARG A 116 -0.79 0.29 -15.85
CA ARG A 116 -0.74 1.62 -16.48
C ARG A 116 -0.92 2.73 -15.46
N GLU A 117 -1.88 2.58 -14.55
CA GLU A 117 -2.15 3.57 -13.52
C GLU A 117 -1.00 3.69 -12.52
N LEU A 118 -0.42 2.55 -12.11
CA LEU A 118 0.81 2.49 -11.31
C LEU A 118 1.98 3.18 -12.01
N TRP A 119 2.14 2.96 -13.33
CA TRP A 119 3.16 3.63 -14.12
C TRP A 119 2.93 5.14 -14.21
N ARG A 120 1.68 5.58 -14.41
CA ARG A 120 1.31 6.99 -14.52
C ARG A 120 1.70 7.77 -13.26
N VAL A 121 1.40 7.23 -12.07
CA VAL A 121 1.69 7.92 -10.80
C VAL A 121 3.14 7.79 -10.35
N ALA A 122 3.88 6.78 -10.83
CA ALA A 122 5.29 6.59 -10.52
C ALA A 122 6.17 7.65 -11.18
N ALA A 123 7.07 8.26 -10.41
CA ALA A 123 8.10 9.14 -10.94
C ALA A 123 9.11 8.33 -11.78
N PRO A 124 9.61 8.90 -12.90
CA PRO A 124 10.70 8.27 -13.65
C PRO A 124 11.98 8.22 -12.80
N ASN A 125 12.71 7.11 -12.91
CA ASN A 125 14.01 6.91 -12.27
C ASN A 125 15.16 7.50 -13.11
#